data_AF-A0AAD9BLI9-F1
#
_entry.id   AF-A0AAD9BLI9-F1
#
_cell.length_a   1.000
_cell.length_b   1.000
_cell.length_c   1.000
_cell.angle_alpha   90.00
_cell.angle_beta   90.00
_cell.angle_gamma   90.00
#
_symmetry.space_group_name_H-M   'P 1'
#
loop_
_entity.id
_entity.type
_entity.pdbx_description
1 polymer ?
#
loop_
_entity_poly.entity_id
_entity_poly.type
_entity_poly.pdbx_seq_one_letter_code
_entity_poly.pdbx_strand_id
1 'polypeptide(L)'
;MLNKIENAASVDALREMTMRHSTMLQTAGCLRHVASVEEKKGIVSDYLQWYIIGRNSSVIDRFKEGLSALQFLNALQQHPTLLAPVLCHSEKRLTALELERLFKPDLSPPGSNRRLGESQTLGYWADYLLDCEGL
;
A
#
# COMPACT_ATOMS: atom_id res chain seq x y z
N MET A 1 -11.68 -8.89 -15.27
CA MET A 1 -12.48 -10.05 -14.81
C MET A 1 -13.21 -9.71 -13.51
N LEU A 2 -12.50 -9.56 -12.38
CA LEU A 2 -13.11 -9.39 -11.05
C LEU A 2 -14.08 -8.21 -10.97
N ASN A 3 -13.67 -7.04 -11.45
CA ASN A 3 -14.54 -5.85 -11.52
C ASN A 3 -15.84 -6.11 -12.32
N LYS A 4 -15.81 -6.97 -13.34
CA LYS A 4 -17.01 -7.33 -14.12
C LYS A 4 -17.93 -8.30 -13.37
N ILE A 5 -17.36 -9.22 -12.57
CA ILE A 5 -18.11 -10.14 -11.70
C ILE A 5 -18.76 -9.36 -10.56
N GLU A 6 -18.01 -8.45 -9.93
CA GLU A 6 -18.48 -7.61 -8.82
C GLU A 6 -19.63 -6.67 -9.22
N ASN A 7 -19.61 -6.18 -10.45
CA ASN A 7 -20.65 -5.29 -10.97
C ASN A 7 -21.82 -6.01 -11.66
N ALA A 8 -21.89 -7.35 -11.61
CA ALA A 8 -23.05 -8.07 -12.14
C ALA A 8 -24.33 -7.64 -11.39
N ALA A 9 -25.36 -7.28 -12.15
CA ALA A 9 -26.63 -6.75 -11.65
C ALA A 9 -27.76 -7.78 -11.57
N SER A 10 -27.57 -8.97 -12.15
CA SER A 10 -28.55 -10.06 -12.14
C SER A 10 -27.85 -11.43 -12.05
N VAL A 11 -28.59 -12.46 -11.66
CA VAL A 11 -28.07 -13.83 -11.53
C VAL A 11 -27.58 -14.34 -12.89
N ASP A 12 -28.31 -14.06 -13.96
CA ASP A 12 -27.94 -14.51 -15.31
C ASP A 12 -26.69 -13.79 -15.81
N ALA A 13 -26.56 -12.48 -15.57
CA ALA A 13 -25.34 -11.74 -15.89
C ALA A 13 -24.14 -12.28 -15.09
N LEU A 14 -24.33 -12.62 -13.81
CA LEU A 14 -23.28 -13.20 -12.98
C LEU A 14 -22.87 -14.60 -13.45
N ARG A 15 -23.84 -15.43 -13.88
CA ARG A 15 -23.58 -16.76 -14.47
C ARG A 15 -22.83 -16.64 -15.78
N GLU A 16 -23.24 -15.75 -16.68
CA GLU A 16 -22.56 -15.50 -17.94
C GLU A 16 -21.10 -15.06 -17.69
N MET A 17 -20.89 -14.11 -16.77
CA MET A 17 -19.55 -13.62 -16.45
C MET A 17 -18.67 -14.71 -15.80
N THR A 18 -19.25 -15.53 -14.94
CA THR A 18 -18.58 -16.70 -14.31
C THR A 18 -18.18 -17.71 -15.37
N MET A 19 -19.07 -18.03 -16.31
CA MET A 19 -18.80 -18.99 -17.39
C MET A 19 -17.77 -18.46 -18.39
N ARG A 20 -17.85 -17.17 -18.76
CA ARG A 20 -16.89 -16.50 -19.64
C ARG A 20 -15.45 -16.53 -19.09
N HIS A 21 -15.30 -16.58 -17.77
CA HIS A 21 -14.02 -16.63 -17.08
C HIS A 21 -13.78 -17.96 -16.34
N SER A 22 -14.48 -19.02 -16.76
CA SER A 22 -14.49 -20.33 -16.09
C SER A 22 -13.11 -20.95 -15.92
N THR A 23 -12.23 -20.88 -16.92
CA THR A 23 -10.87 -21.43 -16.83
C THR A 23 -10.09 -20.83 -15.66
N MET A 24 -10.12 -19.50 -15.50
CA MET A 24 -9.41 -18.81 -14.42
C MET A 24 -10.02 -19.17 -13.06
N LEU A 25 -11.36 -19.18 -12.97
CA LEU A 25 -12.06 -19.56 -11.74
C LEU A 25 -11.83 -21.02 -11.37
N GLN A 26 -11.73 -21.92 -12.36
CA GLN A 26 -11.47 -23.33 -12.16
C GLN A 26 -10.03 -23.57 -11.68
N THR A 27 -9.04 -22.89 -12.27
CA THR A 27 -7.66 -22.92 -11.79
C THR A 27 -7.54 -22.43 -10.34
N ALA A 28 -8.34 -21.43 -9.96
CA ALA A 28 -8.41 -20.93 -8.59
C ALA A 28 -9.25 -21.81 -7.65
N GLY A 29 -9.97 -22.82 -8.16
CA GLY A 29 -10.91 -23.62 -7.38
C GLY A 29 -12.18 -22.87 -6.96
N CYS A 30 -12.46 -21.71 -7.56
CA CYS A 30 -13.56 -20.82 -7.19
C CYS A 30 -14.82 -20.99 -8.06
N LEU A 31 -14.72 -21.75 -9.18
CA LEU A 31 -15.83 -21.99 -10.10
C LEU A 31 -16.95 -22.76 -9.38
N ARG A 32 -18.16 -22.17 -9.33
CA ARG A 32 -19.32 -22.73 -8.64
C ARG A 32 -20.62 -22.39 -9.36
N HIS A 33 -21.68 -23.11 -9.02
CA HIS A 33 -23.03 -22.72 -9.42
C HIS A 33 -23.46 -21.47 -8.66
N VAL A 34 -24.00 -20.48 -9.37
CA VAL A 34 -24.49 -19.21 -8.81
C VAL A 34 -26.00 -19.27 -8.70
N ALA A 35 -26.52 -19.16 -7.48
CA ALA A 35 -27.96 -19.15 -7.18
C ALA A 35 -28.47 -17.73 -6.87
N SER A 36 -27.62 -16.83 -6.37
CA SER A 36 -27.97 -15.45 -6.04
C SER A 36 -26.89 -14.45 -6.48
N VAL A 37 -27.26 -13.17 -6.65
CA VAL A 37 -26.33 -12.11 -7.11
C VAL A 37 -25.32 -11.76 -6.02
N GLU A 38 -25.71 -11.92 -4.76
CA GLU A 38 -24.93 -11.60 -3.57
C GLU A 38 -23.63 -12.43 -3.50
N GLU A 39 -23.62 -13.62 -4.13
CA GLU A 39 -22.46 -14.52 -4.19
C GLU A 39 -21.27 -13.93 -4.94
N LYS A 40 -21.46 -12.87 -5.75
CA LYS A 40 -20.37 -12.21 -6.49
C LYS A 40 -19.21 -11.76 -5.61
N LYS A 41 -19.51 -11.31 -4.39
CA LYS A 41 -18.48 -10.90 -3.41
C LYS A 41 -17.63 -12.08 -2.97
N GLY A 42 -18.26 -13.23 -2.73
CA GLY A 42 -17.57 -14.47 -2.37
C GLY A 42 -16.66 -14.96 -3.49
N ILE A 43 -17.15 -14.98 -4.73
CA ILE A 43 -16.35 -15.36 -5.91
C ILE A 43 -15.13 -14.46 -6.07
N VAL A 44 -15.30 -13.15 -5.93
CA VAL A 44 -14.20 -12.18 -6.02
C VAL A 44 -13.20 -12.36 -4.86
N SER A 45 -13.70 -12.48 -3.63
CA SER A 45 -12.88 -12.69 -2.44
C SER A 45 -12.04 -13.98 -2.53
N ASP A 46 -12.67 -15.09 -2.90
CA ASP A 46 -12.01 -16.39 -2.99
C ASP A 46 -10.95 -16.38 -4.10
N TYR A 47 -11.25 -15.75 -5.24
CA TYR A 47 -10.27 -15.61 -6.31
C TYR A 47 -9.10 -14.72 -5.90
N LEU A 48 -9.33 -13.59 -5.21
CA LEU A 48 -8.26 -12.73 -4.71
C LEU A 48 -7.40 -13.45 -3.67
N GLN A 49 -8.02 -14.21 -2.77
CA GLN A 49 -7.32 -15.03 -1.79
C GLN A 49 -6.38 -16.05 -2.48
N TRP A 50 -6.90 -16.76 -3.49
CA TRP A 50 -6.07 -17.66 -4.28
C TRP A 50 -4.97 -16.91 -5.04
N TYR A 51 -5.28 -15.79 -5.68
CA TYR A 51 -4.34 -15.06 -6.53
C TYR A 51 -3.18 -14.45 -5.72
N ILE A 52 -3.47 -13.88 -4.56
CA ILE A 52 -2.49 -13.20 -3.72
C ILE A 52 -1.73 -14.22 -2.87
N ILE A 53 -2.44 -15.13 -2.20
CA ILE A 53 -1.85 -16.04 -1.21
C ILE A 53 -1.63 -17.42 -1.81
N GLY A 54 -2.68 -18.04 -2.36
CA GLY A 54 -2.62 -19.44 -2.82
C GLY A 54 -1.56 -19.67 -3.92
N ARG A 55 -1.50 -18.79 -4.93
CA ARG A 55 -0.56 -18.88 -6.05
C ARG A 55 0.89 -18.64 -5.62
N ASN A 56 1.11 -17.87 -4.55
CA ASN A 56 2.42 -17.51 -4.05
C ASN A 56 2.80 -18.31 -2.79
N SER A 57 2.04 -19.34 -2.43
CA SER A 57 2.19 -20.08 -1.17
C SER A 57 3.62 -20.58 -0.95
N SER A 58 4.23 -21.20 -1.96
CA SER A 58 5.61 -21.69 -1.88
C SER A 58 6.64 -20.59 -1.62
N VAL A 59 6.46 -19.40 -2.21
CA VAL A 59 7.34 -18.24 -1.99
C VAL A 59 7.11 -17.65 -0.60
N ILE A 60 5.85 -17.57 -0.17
CA ILE A 60 5.47 -17.10 1.17
C ILE A 60 6.04 -18.04 2.24
N ASP A 61 5.98 -19.35 2.03
CA ASP A 61 6.49 -20.33 3.00
C ASP A 61 8.01 -20.26 3.10
N ARG A 62 8.73 -20.18 1.98
CA ARG A 62 10.18 -19.95 1.98
C ARG A 62 10.57 -18.62 2.63
N PHE A 63 9.76 -17.58 2.44
CA PHE A 63 9.98 -16.31 3.11
C PHE A 63 9.80 -16.45 4.63
N LYS A 64 8.75 -17.12 5.09
CA LYS A 64 8.53 -17.43 6.51
C LYS A 64 9.68 -18.25 7.10
N GLU A 65 10.18 -19.25 6.37
CA GLU A 65 11.36 -20.04 6.78
C GLU A 65 12.58 -19.12 6.96
N GLY A 66 12.84 -18.22 6.01
CA GLY A 66 13.91 -17.23 6.12
C GLY A 66 13.78 -16.32 7.34
N LEU A 67 12.58 -15.82 7.63
CA LEU A 67 12.31 -15.05 8.84
C LEU A 67 12.44 -15.91 10.12
N SER A 68 12.18 -17.22 10.03
CA SER A 68 12.26 -18.13 11.17
C SER A 68 13.70 -18.50 11.53
N ALA A 69 14.64 -18.43 10.57
CA ALA A 69 16.04 -18.79 10.76
C ALA A 69 16.70 -18.07 11.96
N LEU A 70 16.28 -16.83 12.23
CA LEU A 70 16.75 -16.04 13.39
C LEU A 70 15.63 -15.74 14.40
N GLN A 71 14.58 -16.56 14.44
CA GLN A 71 13.40 -16.37 15.31
C GLN A 71 12.65 -15.05 15.09
N PHE A 72 12.95 -14.33 14.02
CA PHE A 72 12.32 -13.04 13.72
C PHE A 72 10.83 -13.18 13.41
N LEU A 73 10.42 -14.29 12.78
CA LEU A 73 9.00 -14.57 12.54
C LEU A 73 8.18 -14.58 13.85
N ASN A 74 8.73 -15.13 14.93
CA ASN A 74 8.05 -15.17 16.24
C ASN A 74 7.85 -13.75 16.79
N ALA A 75 8.89 -12.92 16.74
CA ALA A 75 8.80 -11.52 17.15
C ALA A 75 7.77 -10.74 16.32
N LEU A 76 7.72 -11.00 15.01
CA LEU A 76 6.76 -10.40 14.08
C LEU A 76 5.31 -10.77 14.41
N GLN A 77 5.06 -12.02 14.78
CA GLN A 77 3.73 -12.50 15.18
C GLN A 77 3.30 -11.97 16.56
N GLN A 78 4.24 -11.82 17.50
CA GLN A 78 3.95 -11.29 18.85
C GLN A 78 3.74 -9.77 18.85
N HIS A 79 4.41 -9.03 17.95
CA HIS A 79 4.42 -7.58 17.93
C HIS A 79 4.15 -6.98 16.54
N PRO A 80 3.05 -7.34 15.86
CA PRO A 80 2.81 -6.93 14.47
C PRO A 80 2.62 -5.41 14.35
N THR A 81 1.98 -4.76 15.32
CA THR A 81 1.74 -3.30 15.30
C THR A 81 3.01 -2.48 15.46
N LEU A 82 4.02 -3.00 16.17
CA LEU A 82 5.31 -2.34 16.34
C LEU A 82 6.20 -2.49 15.11
N LEU A 83 6.13 -3.64 14.45
CA LEU A 83 7.01 -3.99 13.32
C LEU A 83 6.44 -3.55 11.96
N ALA A 84 5.11 -3.45 11.82
CA ALA A 84 4.50 -3.03 10.56
C ALA A 84 5.00 -1.65 10.07
N PRO A 85 5.13 -0.60 10.90
CA PRO A 85 5.65 0.69 10.42
C PRO A 85 7.12 0.65 9.95
N VAL A 86 7.90 -0.33 10.40
CA VAL A 86 9.33 -0.49 10.06
C VAL A 86 9.50 -1.32 8.79
N LEU A 87 8.67 -2.35 8.62
CA LEU A 87 8.81 -3.34 7.54
C LEU A 87 7.89 -3.06 6.34
N CYS A 88 6.75 -2.43 6.58
CA CYS A 88 5.77 -2.11 5.56
C CYS A 88 5.81 -0.63 5.23
N HIS A 89 5.31 -0.28 4.04
CA HIS A 89 5.09 1.11 3.70
C HIS A 89 4.10 1.73 4.69
N SER A 90 4.53 2.79 5.35
CA SER A 90 3.67 3.71 6.09
C SER A 90 3.60 5.00 5.29
N GLU A 91 2.39 5.47 5.00
CA GLU A 91 2.16 6.75 4.34
C GLU A 91 2.51 7.88 5.32
N LYS A 92 3.80 8.09 5.53
CA LYS A 92 4.29 9.23 6.29
C LYS A 92 4.37 10.42 5.34
N ARG A 93 3.42 11.34 5.46
CA ARG A 93 3.49 12.62 4.75
C ARG A 93 4.72 13.39 5.24
N LEU A 94 5.54 13.80 4.29
CA LEU A 94 6.67 14.67 4.56
C LEU A 94 6.16 16.04 4.95
N THR A 95 6.58 16.55 6.10
CA THR A 95 6.14 17.88 6.54
C THR A 95 7.07 19.01 6.10
N ALA A 96 6.58 20.24 6.08
CA ALA A 96 7.36 21.45 5.82
C ALA A 96 8.55 21.53 6.77
N LEU A 97 8.30 21.29 8.07
CA LEU A 97 9.33 21.27 9.10
C LEU A 97 10.36 20.16 8.89
N GLU A 98 9.92 18.97 8.46
CA GLU A 98 10.84 17.88 8.15
C GLU A 98 11.71 18.22 6.93
N LEU A 99 11.12 18.78 5.88
CA LEU A 99 11.84 19.18 4.67
C LEU A 99 12.82 20.34 4.94
N GLU A 100 12.43 21.32 5.74
CA GLU A 100 13.30 22.42 6.17
C GLU A 100 14.53 21.87 6.92
N ARG A 101 14.35 20.85 7.78
CA ARG A 101 15.46 20.23 8.54
C ARG A 101 16.39 19.39 7.68
N LEU A 102 15.94 18.88 6.53
CA LEU A 102 16.75 18.09 5.62
C LEU A 102 17.80 18.93 4.90
N PHE A 103 17.53 20.23 4.67
CA PHE A 103 18.43 21.12 3.96
C PHE A 103 18.97 22.21 4.87
N LYS A 104 20.27 22.16 5.13
CA LYS A 104 20.97 23.23 5.85
C LYS A 104 21.73 24.08 4.84
N PRO A 105 21.23 25.29 4.52
CA PRO A 105 21.93 26.17 3.60
C PRO A 105 23.25 26.62 4.23
N ASP A 106 24.30 26.63 3.43
CA ASP A 106 25.56 27.23 3.81
C ASP A 106 25.44 28.74 3.66
N LEU A 107 25.65 29.46 4.77
CA LEU A 107 25.34 30.88 4.85
C LEU A 107 26.61 31.70 5.04
N SER A 108 26.60 32.92 4.50
CA SER A 108 27.70 33.85 4.72
C SER A 108 27.86 34.18 6.22
N PRO A 109 29.07 34.58 6.65
CA PRO A 109 29.32 34.94 8.04
C PRO A 109 28.35 36.00 8.58
N PRO A 110 28.03 35.97 9.88
CA PRO A 110 27.23 37.01 10.53
C PRO A 110 27.83 38.41 10.29
N GLY A 111 26.98 39.39 9.97
CA GLY A 111 27.40 40.77 9.70
C GLY A 111 27.88 41.04 8.28
N SER A 112 27.95 40.03 7.40
CA SER A 112 28.22 40.27 5.97
C SER A 112 27.03 40.96 5.29
N ASN A 113 27.30 41.75 4.25
CA ASN A 113 26.25 42.42 3.45
C ASN A 113 25.27 41.42 2.79
N ARG A 114 25.69 40.16 2.61
CA ARG A 114 24.86 39.08 2.03
C ARG A 114 23.89 38.49 3.04
N ARG A 115 24.18 38.58 4.34
CA ARG A 115 23.44 37.88 5.39
C ARG A 115 21.97 38.29 5.47
N LEU A 116 21.66 39.57 5.25
CA LEU A 116 20.28 40.06 5.28
C LEU A 116 19.41 39.41 4.19
N GLY A 117 19.92 39.37 2.95
CA GLY A 117 19.21 38.75 1.83
C GLY A 117 19.09 37.24 1.96
N GLU A 118 20.13 36.58 2.49
CA GLU A 118 20.08 35.16 2.83
C GLU A 118 18.98 34.87 3.86
N SER A 119 18.90 35.63 4.95
CA SER A 119 17.85 35.48 5.96
C SER A 119 16.45 35.69 5.40
N GLN A 120 16.26 36.68 4.51
CA GLN A 120 14.98 36.90 3.84
C GLN A 120 14.61 35.73 2.92
N THR A 121 15.58 35.19 2.18
CA THR A 121 15.38 34.02 1.30
C THR A 121 14.97 32.78 2.10
N LEU A 122 15.54 32.59 3.30
CA LEU A 122 15.12 31.50 4.20
C LEU A 122 13.68 31.68 4.68
N GLY A 123 13.25 32.92 4.96
CA GLY A 123 11.87 33.23 5.28
C GLY A 123 10.92 32.83 4.15
N TYR A 124 11.22 33.25 2.92
CA TYR A 124 10.42 32.87 1.75
C TYR A 124 10.38 31.36 1.50
N TRP A 125 11.48 30.67 1.73
CA TRP A 125 11.50 29.21 1.66
C TRP A 125 10.58 28.59 2.70
N ALA A 126 10.65 29.02 3.97
CA ALA A 126 9.79 28.51 5.04
C ALA A 126 8.30 28.77 4.74
N ASP A 127 7.96 29.98 4.29
CA ASP A 127 6.59 30.35 3.89
C ASP A 127 6.09 29.45 2.75
N TYR A 128 6.89 29.27 1.70
CA TYR A 128 6.56 28.38 0.58
C TYR A 128 6.32 26.93 1.03
N LEU A 129 7.10 26.44 2.00
CA LEU A 129 6.91 25.09 2.51
C LEU A 129 5.59 24.94 3.29
N LEU A 130 5.23 25.94 4.09
CA LEU A 130 3.95 25.96 4.81
C LEU A 130 2.76 26.01 3.85
N ASP A 131 2.84 26.85 2.80
CA ASP A 131 1.83 26.92 1.74
C ASP A 131 1.61 25.55 1.08
N CYS A 132 2.69 24.78 0.84
CA CYS A 132 2.62 23.44 0.26
C CYS A 132 1.91 22.42 1.18
N GLU A 133 1.91 22.64 2.50
CA GLU A 133 1.17 21.82 3.46
C GLU A 133 -0.32 22.20 3.57
N GLY A 134 -0.71 23.33 2.98
CA GLY A 134 -2.05 23.89 3.11
C GLY A 134 -2.30 24.54 4.46
N LEU A 135 -1.24 25.09 5.08
CA LEU A 135 -1.29 25.89 6.31
C LEU A 135 -1.16 27.39 6.00
#